data_AF-A0A7V1CJR7-F1
#
_entry.id   AF-A0A7V1CJR7-F1
#
_cell.length_a   1.000
_cell.length_b   1.000
_cell.length_c   1.000
_cell.angle_alpha   90.00
_cell.angle_beta   90.00
_cell.angle_gamma   90.00
#
_symmetry.space_group_name_H-M   'P 1'
#
loop_
_entity.id
_entity.type
_entity.pdbx_description
1 polymer ?
#
loop_
_entity_poly.entity_id
_entity_poly.type
_entity_poly.pdbx_seq_one_letter_code
_entity_poly.pdbx_strand_id
1 'polypeptide(L)'
;MEIQTASNPTKLTEAEKKHIPVIEFEGVDIIVKVGKTTHPMEEDHYIEWIELYLNGNLYSRKNLKPGRKPQAAFHDVLESGTLRSVAHCNQHGSWRSDDVELSDY
;
A
#
# COMPACT_ATOMS: atom_id res chain seq x y z
N MET A 1 -6.73 -0.89 -15.58
CA MET A 1 -5.42 -0.42 -15.09
C MET A 1 -4.62 -1.66 -14.75
N GLU A 2 -3.42 -1.81 -15.29
CA GLU A 2 -2.53 -2.92 -14.93
C GLU A 2 -1.95 -2.66 -13.54
N ILE A 3 -1.99 -3.66 -12.66
CA ILE A 3 -1.47 -3.59 -11.29
C ILE A 3 -0.21 -4.44 -11.23
N GLN A 4 0.92 -3.80 -10.90
CA GLN A 4 2.22 -4.44 -10.83
C GLN A 4 2.42 -5.16 -9.50
N THR A 5 3.22 -6.23 -9.53
CA THR A 5 3.60 -7.06 -8.38
C THR A 5 5.10 -7.30 -8.37
N ALA A 6 5.63 -7.79 -7.24
CA ALA A 6 7.00 -8.28 -7.21
C ALA A 6 7.19 -9.40 -8.23
N SER A 7 8.17 -9.24 -9.12
CA SER A 7 8.60 -10.26 -10.08
C SER A 7 9.39 -11.40 -9.39
N ASN A 8 10.13 -11.07 -8.33
CA ASN A 8 10.80 -12.04 -7.46
C ASN A 8 10.74 -11.54 -5.99
N PRO A 9 9.90 -12.15 -5.12
CA PRO A 9 9.72 -11.70 -3.74
C PRO A 9 11.00 -11.70 -2.88
N THR A 10 11.99 -12.53 -3.24
CA THR A 10 13.28 -12.62 -2.53
C THR A 10 14.34 -11.67 -3.07
N LYS A 11 14.12 -11.05 -4.23
CA LYS A 11 15.06 -10.14 -4.88
C LYS A 11 14.31 -9.03 -5.61
N LEU A 12 13.88 -8.03 -4.84
CA LEU A 12 13.20 -6.86 -5.36
C LEU A 12 14.16 -5.91 -6.09
N THR A 13 13.70 -5.35 -7.20
CA THR A 13 14.28 -4.21 -7.91
C THR A 13 14.07 -2.91 -7.14
N GLU A 14 14.78 -1.84 -7.52
CA GLU A 14 14.61 -0.53 -6.88
C GLU A 14 13.22 0.08 -7.08
N ALA A 15 12.58 -0.19 -8.23
CA ALA A 15 11.19 0.21 -8.46
C ALA A 15 10.26 -0.54 -7.50
N GLU A 16 10.34 -1.87 -7.45
CA GLU A 16 9.50 -2.69 -6.56
C GLU A 16 9.70 -2.30 -5.09
N LYS A 17 10.94 -2.09 -4.65
CA LYS A 17 11.25 -1.63 -3.28
C LYS A 17 10.60 -0.31 -2.94
N LYS A 18 10.37 0.59 -3.90
CA LYS A 18 9.81 1.92 -3.66
C LYS A 18 8.29 1.98 -3.84
N HIS A 19 7.70 1.08 -4.59
CA HIS A 19 6.30 1.20 -4.99
C HIS A 19 5.37 0.15 -4.41
N ILE A 20 5.89 -1.04 -4.04
CA ILE A 20 5.04 -2.07 -3.43
C ILE A 20 4.61 -1.58 -2.03
N PRO A 21 3.30 -1.46 -1.77
CA PRO A 21 2.83 -1.12 -0.44
C PRO A 21 3.11 -2.25 0.54
N VAL A 22 3.39 -1.88 1.79
CA VAL A 22 3.64 -2.76 2.92
C VAL A 22 2.57 -2.49 3.96
N ILE A 23 1.86 -3.55 4.36
CA ILE A 23 0.83 -3.52 5.39
C ILE A 23 1.50 -3.83 6.73
N GLU A 24 1.33 -2.95 7.70
CA GLU A 24 1.78 -3.13 9.09
C GLU A 24 0.60 -2.98 10.04
N PHE A 25 0.65 -3.67 11.18
CA PHE A 25 -0.39 -3.61 12.21
C PHE A 25 0.14 -2.87 13.44
N GLU A 26 -0.59 -1.86 13.90
CA GLU A 26 -0.31 -1.10 15.11
C GLU A 26 -1.53 -1.19 16.04
N GLY A 27 -1.60 -2.26 16.84
CA GLY A 27 -2.80 -2.56 17.63
C GLY A 27 -3.99 -2.87 16.71
N VAL A 28 -5.07 -2.09 16.84
CA VAL A 28 -6.27 -2.21 15.99
C VAL A 28 -6.17 -1.45 14.68
N ASP A 29 -5.09 -0.68 14.48
CA ASP A 29 -4.87 0.12 13.30
C ASP A 29 -4.04 -0.62 12.26
N ILE A 30 -4.39 -0.45 10.99
CA ILE A 30 -3.59 -0.89 9.85
C ILE A 30 -2.88 0.32 9.26
N ILE A 31 -1.55 0.27 9.24
CA ILE A 31 -0.71 1.28 8.62
C ILE A 31 -0.17 0.72 7.31
N VAL A 32 -0.53 1.37 6.20
CA VAL A 32 0.07 1.06 4.90
C VAL A 32 1.14 2.08 4.57
N LYS A 33 2.36 1.61 4.32
CA LYS A 33 3.49 2.42 3.83
C LYS A 33 3.80 2.03 2.39
N VAL A 34 4.16 2.98 1.53
CA VAL A 34 4.53 2.68 0.14
C VAL A 34 6.05 2.58 0.02
N GLY A 35 6.48 1.37 -0.32
CA GLY A 35 7.87 0.97 -0.48
C GLY A 35 8.51 0.45 0.81
N LYS A 36 9.26 -0.66 0.68
CA LYS A 36 10.27 -1.07 1.68
C LYS A 36 11.37 -0.03 1.83
N THR A 37 11.71 0.64 0.73
CA THR A 37 12.44 1.90 0.72
C THR A 37 11.43 3.00 0.46
N THR A 38 11.39 4.05 1.28
CA THR A 38 10.43 5.14 1.14
C THR A 38 10.37 5.72 -0.28
N HIS A 39 9.17 5.76 -0.84
CA HIS A 39 8.90 6.43 -2.12
C HIS A 39 9.10 7.96 -2.01
N PRO A 40 9.61 8.64 -3.07
CA PRO A 40 9.63 10.11 -3.14
C PRO A 40 8.23 10.72 -3.04
N MET A 41 8.09 11.93 -2.51
CA MET A 41 6.80 12.62 -2.43
C MET A 41 6.97 14.06 -2.87
N GLU A 42 7.54 14.27 -4.04
CA GLU A 42 7.79 15.59 -4.64
C GLU A 42 6.59 16.03 -5.49
N GLU A 43 6.52 17.31 -5.88
CA GLU A 43 5.37 17.85 -6.62
C GLU A 43 5.10 17.13 -7.95
N ASP A 44 6.14 16.70 -8.64
CA ASP A 44 6.07 16.01 -9.93
C ASP A 44 6.10 14.48 -9.80
N HIS A 45 6.49 13.93 -8.64
CA HIS A 45 6.64 12.50 -8.41
C HIS A 45 6.19 12.10 -7.01
N TYR A 46 4.97 11.58 -6.89
CA TYR A 46 4.37 11.22 -5.63
C TYR A 46 3.35 10.09 -5.75
N ILE A 47 3.03 9.48 -4.61
CA ILE A 47 1.90 8.56 -4.49
C ILE A 47 0.62 9.39 -4.40
N GLU A 48 -0.28 9.20 -5.36
CA GLU A 48 -1.56 9.92 -5.40
C GLU A 48 -2.57 9.35 -4.41
N TRP A 49 -2.58 8.02 -4.26
CA TRP A 49 -3.51 7.34 -3.37
C TRP A 49 -3.02 5.96 -2.93
N ILE A 50 -3.59 5.51 -1.81
CA ILE A 50 -3.46 4.16 -1.26
C ILE A 50 -4.86 3.60 -1.03
N GLU A 51 -5.11 2.39 -1.51
CA GLU A 51 -6.30 1.60 -1.25
C GLU A 51 -5.98 0.43 -0.33
N LEU A 52 -6.92 0.13 0.55
CA LEU A 52 -6.95 -1.10 1.33
C LEU A 52 -8.17 -1.90 0.90
N TYR A 53 -7.95 -3.18 0.61
CA TYR A 53 -8.96 -4.16 0.30
C TYR A 53 -9.03 -5.19 1.43
N LEU A 54 -10.24 -5.63 1.76
CA LEU A 54 -10.52 -6.72 2.67
C LEU A 54 -11.41 -7.75 1.96
N ASN A 55 -11.01 -9.02 1.95
CA ASN A 55 -11.75 -10.11 1.31
C ASN A 55 -12.08 -9.81 -0.17
N GLY A 56 -11.15 -9.12 -0.86
CA GLY A 56 -11.29 -8.70 -2.26
C GLY A 56 -12.16 -7.46 -2.49
N ASN A 57 -12.84 -6.94 -1.47
CA ASN A 57 -13.66 -5.73 -1.55
C ASN A 57 -12.85 -4.50 -1.15
N LEU A 58 -13.08 -3.36 -1.82
CA LEU A 58 -12.44 -2.10 -1.44
C LEU A 58 -12.98 -1.68 -0.06
N TYR A 59 -12.11 -1.65 0.94
CA TYR A 59 -12.45 -1.18 2.29
C TYR A 59 -12.43 0.35 2.34
N SER A 60 -11.31 0.95 1.91
CA SER A 60 -11.18 2.41 1.86
C SER A 60 -10.05 2.83 0.91
N ARG A 61 -10.17 4.04 0.35
CA ARG A 61 -9.11 4.76 -0.35
C ARG A 61 -8.70 6.00 0.43
N LYS A 62 -7.40 6.28 0.51
CA LYS A 62 -6.83 7.51 1.07
C LYS A 62 -6.01 8.20 0.00
N ASN A 63 -6.42 9.41 -0.38
CA ASN A 63 -5.64 10.27 -1.29
C ASN A 63 -4.53 10.95 -0.50
N LEU A 64 -3.35 11.03 -1.10
CA LEU A 64 -2.19 11.71 -0.54
C LEU A 64 -1.89 12.98 -1.35
N LYS A 65 -0.92 13.75 -0.86
CA LYS A 65 -0.43 14.97 -1.48
C LYS A 65 1.10 14.98 -1.46
N PRO A 66 1.75 15.67 -2.41
CA PRO A 66 3.19 15.95 -2.33
C PRO A 66 3.60 16.54 -0.96
N GLY A 67 4.83 16.29 -0.56
CA GLY A 67 5.45 16.71 0.70
C GLY A 67 4.97 15.95 1.94
N ARG A 68 4.05 14.99 1.81
CA ARG A 68 3.58 14.13 2.92
C ARG A 68 4.29 12.78 2.89
N LYS A 69 4.29 12.08 4.02
CA LYS A 69 4.78 10.70 4.06
C LYS A 69 3.94 9.82 3.13
N PRO A 70 4.55 8.88 2.36
CA PRO A 70 3.82 7.96 1.50
C PRO A 70 3.19 6.84 2.33
N GLN A 71 2.29 7.18 3.25
CA GLN A 71 1.63 6.24 4.14
C GLN A 71 0.21 6.68 4.49
N ALA A 72 -0.63 5.73 4.86
CA ALA A 72 -1.99 5.99 5.35
C ALA A 72 -2.35 5.02 6.49
N ALA A 73 -3.10 5.53 7.45
CA ALA A 73 -3.71 4.73 8.50
C ALA A 73 -5.16 4.39 8.16
N PHE A 74 -5.55 3.16 8.45
CA PHE A 74 -6.89 2.63 8.32
C PHE A 74 -7.32 2.10 9.68
N HIS A 75 -8.37 2.71 10.22
CA HIS A 75 -8.93 2.41 11.53
C HIS A 75 -10.17 1.53 11.39
N ASP A 76 -10.57 0.91 12.50
CA ASP A 76 -11.84 0.17 12.66
C ASP A 76 -12.02 -0.99 11.65
N VAL A 77 -10.94 -1.70 11.31
CA VAL A 77 -11.04 -2.94 10.52
C VAL A 77 -11.45 -4.08 11.45
N LEU A 78 -12.76 -4.26 11.62
CA LEU A 78 -13.37 -5.15 12.61
C LEU A 78 -13.63 -6.58 12.09
N GLU A 79 -13.38 -6.84 10.81
CA GLU A 79 -13.62 -8.13 10.18
C GLU A 79 -12.29 -8.80 9.84
N SER A 80 -12.17 -10.09 10.14
CA SER A 80 -11.03 -10.91 9.77
C SER A 80 -11.04 -11.30 8.29
N GLY A 81 -9.87 -11.63 7.78
CA GLY A 81 -9.70 -12.16 6.43
C GLY A 81 -8.49 -11.59 5.71
N THR A 82 -8.51 -11.68 4.39
CA THR A 82 -7.35 -11.36 3.57
C THR A 82 -7.31 -9.88 3.23
N LEU A 83 -6.28 -9.21 3.70
CA LEU A 83 -5.94 -7.84 3.35
C LEU A 83 -5.04 -7.78 2.12
N ARG A 84 -5.27 -6.76 1.29
CA ARG A 84 -4.39 -6.38 0.19
C ARG A 84 -4.39 -4.87 0.06
N SER A 85 -3.22 -4.27 -0.20
CA SER A 85 -3.15 -2.85 -0.53
C SER A 85 -2.71 -2.62 -1.97
N VAL A 86 -3.25 -1.56 -2.57
CA VAL A 86 -2.82 -1.04 -3.88
C VAL A 86 -2.44 0.42 -3.70
N ALA A 87 -1.29 0.82 -4.23
CA ALA A 87 -0.85 2.22 -4.25
C ALA A 87 -0.59 2.67 -5.69
N HIS A 88 -0.82 3.95 -5.98
CA HIS A 88 -0.60 4.52 -7.30
C HIS A 88 0.37 5.68 -7.25
N CYS A 89 1.44 5.56 -8.03
CA CYS A 89 2.37 6.63 -8.32
C CYS A 89 1.97 7.30 -9.64
N ASN A 90 1.94 8.63 -9.64
CA ASN A 90 1.58 9.41 -10.82
C ASN A 90 2.48 9.15 -12.05
N GLN A 91 3.72 8.70 -11.83
CA GLN A 91 4.68 8.38 -12.91
C GLN A 91 4.82 6.88 -13.20
N HIS A 92 4.66 6.02 -12.19
CA HIS A 92 4.99 4.60 -12.28
C HIS A 92 3.78 3.66 -12.16
N GLY A 93 2.58 4.21 -12.19
CA GLY A 93 1.33 3.45 -12.18
C GLY A 93 1.04 2.78 -10.84
N SER A 94 0.24 1.71 -10.89
CA SER A 94 -0.26 1.02 -9.69
C SER A 94 0.55 -0.22 -9.35
N TRP A 95 0.71 -0.45 -8.05
CA TRP A 95 1.45 -1.56 -7.46
C TRP A 95 0.66 -2.13 -6.29
N ARG A 96 0.68 -3.45 -6.10
CA ARG A 96 0.02 -4.10 -4.96
C ARG A 96 0.99 -4.80 -4.01
N SER A 97 0.57 -4.89 -2.75
CA SER A 97 1.21 -5.75 -1.75
C SER A 97 0.96 -7.22 -2.06
N ASP A 98 1.69 -8.09 -1.38
CA ASP A 98 1.23 -9.46 -1.16
C ASP A 98 -0.02 -9.45 -0.28
N ASP A 99 -0.75 -10.58 -0.29
CA ASP A 99 -1.90 -10.78 0.56
C ASP A 99 -1.43 -11.04 2.01
N VAL A 100 -2.10 -10.41 2.97
CA VAL A 100 -1.80 -10.53 4.40
C VAL A 100 -3.06 -10.95 5.13
N GLU A 101 -2.98 -12.03 5.92
CA GLU A 101 -4.12 -12.49 6.72
C GLU A 101 -4.25 -11.67 7.99
N LEU A 102 -5.43 -11.10 8.21
CA LEU A 102 -5.86 -10.50 9.46
C LEU A 102 -6.70 -11.55 10.21
N SER A 103 -6.14 -12.14 11.25
CA SER A 103 -6.90 -13.01 12.15
C SER A 103 -7.74 -12.20 13.13
N ASP A 104 -8.74 -12.85 13.74
CA ASP A 104 -9.52 -12.26 14.83
C ASP A 104 -8.59 -11.72 15.93
N TYR A 105 -8.90 -10.51 16.40
CA TYR A 105 -8.23 -9.83 17.52
C TYR A 105 -8.64 -10.41 18.87
#